data_AF-H3A4A3-F1
#
_entry.id   AF-H3A4A3-F1
#
_cell.length_a   1.000
_cell.length_b   1.000
_cell.length_c   1.000
_cell.angle_alpha   90.00
_cell.angle_beta   90.00
_cell.angle_gamma   90.00
#
_symmetry.space_group_name_H-M   'P 1'
#
loop_
_entity.id
_entity.type
_entity.pdbx_description
1 polymer ?
#
loop_
_entity_poly.entity_id
_entity_poly.type
_entity_poly.pdbx_seq_one_letter_code
_entity_poly.pdbx_strand_id
1 'polypeptide(L)'
;MKERVLLVFLCLISLSLAAEDEKLPNKCEVCKYLTLELETALEKTKHSKEVLELGQVLDSGVRKRKIQYQTSEMRLAEAMDNICERILEYNVHAERPGSLRFAKGQSETMATLKNLVNKGVKVELGIPYELWDEPSVEVTDMKKQCETMLEVHEEVVEDWYFHHQDQKLETFLCVNHALKNDEKECLEEVWPGKKGDRGKKEEKENDQEKRKTDQTKPTSESAQAVATSDSTEEIGSVSIPEGLHDAGEL
;
A
#
# COMPACT_ATOMS: atom_id res chain seq x y z
N MET A 1 -47.52 -35.84 14.67
CA MET A 1 -46.18 -35.94 14.03
C MET A 1 -45.99 -34.88 12.95
N LYS A 2 -46.80 -34.85 11.87
CA LYS A 2 -46.66 -33.90 10.75
C LYS A 2 -46.38 -32.45 11.17
N GLU A 3 -47.12 -31.88 12.13
CA GLU A 3 -46.92 -30.47 12.53
C GLU A 3 -45.56 -30.22 13.20
N ARG A 4 -45.04 -31.18 13.99
CA ARG A 4 -43.70 -31.06 14.59
C ARG A 4 -42.60 -31.15 13.52
N VAL A 5 -42.78 -31.99 12.51
CA VAL A 5 -41.87 -32.04 11.34
C VAL A 5 -41.95 -30.73 10.54
N LEU A 6 -43.16 -30.18 10.35
CA LEU A 6 -43.36 -28.90 9.67
C LEU A 6 -42.72 -27.73 10.41
N LEU A 7 -42.85 -27.66 11.74
CA LEU A 7 -42.21 -26.65 12.58
C LEU A 7 -40.68 -26.77 12.57
N VAL A 8 -40.12 -28.00 12.59
CA VAL A 8 -38.68 -28.21 12.44
C VAL A 8 -38.21 -27.80 11.03
N PHE A 9 -38.93 -28.15 9.97
CA PHE A 9 -38.60 -27.72 8.61
C PHE A 9 -38.68 -26.20 8.45
N LEU A 10 -39.73 -25.55 8.97
CA LEU A 10 -39.86 -24.09 8.95
C LEU A 10 -38.72 -23.42 9.73
N CYS A 11 -38.35 -23.94 10.90
CA CYS A 11 -37.24 -23.41 11.69
C CYS A 11 -35.88 -23.58 11.00
N LEU A 12 -35.63 -24.73 10.36
CA LEU A 12 -34.44 -24.96 9.52
C LEU A 12 -34.42 -24.03 8.29
N ILE A 13 -35.57 -23.80 7.66
CA ILE A 13 -35.69 -22.85 6.54
C ILE A 13 -35.41 -21.41 7.03
N SER A 14 -35.95 -21.00 8.18
CA SER A 14 -35.65 -19.69 8.80
C SER A 14 -34.16 -19.53 9.11
N LEU A 15 -33.50 -20.56 9.63
CA LEU A 15 -32.04 -20.58 9.85
C LEU A 15 -31.24 -20.43 8.54
N SER A 16 -31.75 -20.94 7.42
CA SER A 16 -31.12 -20.76 6.10
C SER A 16 -31.48 -19.46 5.38
N LEU A 17 -32.37 -18.62 5.93
CA LEU A 17 -32.86 -17.38 5.31
C LEU A 17 -32.42 -16.11 6.06
N ALA A 18 -31.45 -16.21 6.96
CA ALA A 18 -30.96 -15.12 7.80
C ALA A 18 -29.43 -14.99 7.73
N ALA A 19 -28.92 -14.46 6.62
CA ALA A 19 -27.51 -14.08 6.46
C ALA A 19 -27.26 -13.13 5.25
N GLU A 20 -28.10 -12.11 5.04
CA GLU A 20 -27.65 -10.86 4.41
C GLU A 20 -27.37 -9.83 5.51
N ASP A 21 -26.55 -10.26 6.47
CA ASP A 21 -25.97 -9.43 7.52
C ASP A 21 -24.76 -8.69 6.96
N GLU A 22 -24.55 -7.44 7.40
CA GLU A 22 -23.42 -6.60 6.99
C GLU A 22 -22.13 -7.19 7.61
N LYS A 23 -21.51 -8.14 6.88
CA LYS A 23 -20.50 -9.05 7.44
C LYS A 23 -19.20 -8.30 7.79
N LEU A 24 -19.15 -7.76 9.00
CA LEU A 24 -17.94 -7.15 9.57
C LEU A 24 -16.73 -8.10 9.47
N PRO A 25 -15.51 -7.56 9.38
CA PRO A 25 -14.29 -8.36 9.24
C PRO A 25 -14.03 -9.19 10.51
N ASN A 26 -13.80 -10.49 10.31
CA ASN A 26 -13.37 -11.39 11.37
C ASN A 26 -11.89 -11.17 11.70
N LYS A 27 -11.48 -11.45 12.95
CA LYS A 27 -10.07 -11.34 13.40
C LYS A 27 -9.06 -12.02 12.46
N CYS A 28 -9.41 -13.16 11.89
CA CYS A 28 -8.57 -13.86 10.91
C CYS A 28 -8.39 -13.04 9.63
N GLU A 29 -9.48 -12.47 9.09
CA GLU A 29 -9.44 -11.59 7.92
C GLU A 29 -8.52 -10.39 8.22
N VAL A 30 -8.70 -9.72 9.38
CA VAL A 30 -7.85 -8.61 9.81
C VAL A 30 -6.37 -9.00 9.88
N CYS A 31 -6.04 -10.08 10.59
CA CYS A 31 -4.64 -10.50 10.79
C CYS A 31 -3.97 -10.87 9.46
N LYS A 32 -4.65 -11.65 8.61
CA LYS A 32 -4.16 -12.06 7.29
C LYS A 32 -3.70 -10.88 6.45
N TYR A 33 -4.54 -9.85 6.34
CA TYR A 33 -4.24 -8.66 5.52
C TYR A 33 -3.27 -7.68 6.20
N LEU A 34 -3.29 -7.56 7.53
CA LEU A 34 -2.27 -6.83 8.31
C LEU A 34 -0.87 -7.42 8.04
N THR A 35 -0.71 -8.74 8.17
CA THR A 35 0.59 -9.38 7.95
C THR A 35 1.03 -9.34 6.49
N LEU A 36 0.08 -9.49 5.55
CA LEU A 36 0.35 -9.40 4.11
C LEU A 36 0.82 -7.99 3.69
N GLU A 37 0.18 -6.92 4.18
CA GLU A 37 0.63 -5.56 3.88
C GLU A 37 1.93 -5.19 4.59
N LEU A 38 2.21 -5.72 5.78
CA LEU A 38 3.50 -5.49 6.47
C LEU A 38 4.66 -6.21 5.78
N GLU A 39 4.53 -7.50 5.45
CA GLU A 39 5.52 -8.20 4.63
C GLU A 39 5.72 -7.49 3.28
N THR A 40 4.64 -7.03 2.64
CA THR A 40 4.69 -6.29 1.38
C THR A 40 5.36 -4.91 1.51
N ALA A 41 5.17 -4.20 2.63
CA ALA A 41 5.84 -2.93 2.91
C ALA A 41 7.35 -3.12 3.18
N LEU A 42 7.71 -4.16 3.92
CA LEU A 42 9.10 -4.48 4.23
C LEU A 42 9.86 -5.00 2.99
N GLU A 43 9.25 -5.83 2.13
CA GLU A 43 9.89 -6.32 0.91
C GLU A 43 10.20 -5.16 -0.07
N LYS A 44 9.31 -4.16 -0.18
CA LYS A 44 9.54 -2.94 -0.97
C LYS A 44 10.80 -2.17 -0.52
N THR A 45 11.08 -2.12 0.78
CA THR A 45 12.20 -1.34 1.35
C THR A 45 13.49 -2.14 1.54
N LYS A 46 13.43 -3.47 1.45
CA LYS A 46 14.51 -4.45 1.66
C LYS A 46 15.80 -4.19 0.88
N HIS A 47 15.72 -3.51 -0.26
CA HIS A 47 16.87 -3.19 -1.11
C HIS A 47 17.38 -1.75 -0.98
N SER A 48 16.81 -0.94 -0.06
CA SER A 48 17.33 0.39 0.24
C SER A 48 18.78 0.31 0.73
N LYS A 49 19.65 1.17 0.21
CA LYS A 49 21.07 1.27 0.62
C LYS A 49 21.30 2.43 1.60
N GLU A 50 20.23 2.91 2.22
CA GLU A 50 20.28 4.04 3.13
C GLU A 50 21.00 3.70 4.44
N VAL A 51 21.72 4.70 4.95
CA VAL A 51 22.54 4.60 6.17
C VAL A 51 22.15 5.75 7.08
N LEU A 52 21.51 5.41 8.19
CA LEU A 52 21.12 6.35 9.23
C LEU A 52 22.34 6.74 10.06
N GLU A 53 22.61 8.04 10.16
CA GLU A 53 23.76 8.56 10.91
C GLU A 53 23.31 9.21 12.22
N LEU A 54 23.59 8.55 13.34
CA LEU A 54 23.07 8.92 14.65
C LEU A 54 24.10 9.71 15.49
N GLY A 55 23.59 10.72 16.20
CA GLY A 55 24.31 11.50 17.21
C GLY A 55 24.20 13.01 16.99
N GLN A 56 24.05 13.75 18.09
CA GLN A 56 23.99 15.21 18.10
C GLN A 56 25.38 15.83 17.84
N VAL A 57 25.46 16.82 16.96
CA VAL A 57 26.70 17.55 16.68
C VAL A 57 26.89 18.65 17.74
N LEU A 58 27.48 18.28 18.87
CA LEU A 58 28.00 19.20 19.87
C LEU A 58 29.52 19.24 19.77
N ASP A 59 30.06 20.41 19.39
CA ASP A 59 31.46 20.84 19.15
C ASP A 59 32.39 19.97 18.27
N SER A 60 32.11 18.68 18.11
CA SER A 60 33.07 17.69 17.62
C SER A 60 32.92 17.32 16.13
N GLY A 61 31.93 17.88 15.42
CA GLY A 61 31.73 17.74 13.96
C GLY A 61 31.40 16.34 13.42
N VAL A 62 31.73 15.27 14.15
CA VAL A 62 31.64 13.88 13.69
C VAL A 62 30.41 13.20 14.26
N ARG A 63 29.49 12.78 13.37
CA ARG A 63 28.37 11.87 13.70
C ARG A 63 28.93 10.50 14.11
N LYS A 64 28.55 9.99 15.28
CA LYS A 64 29.33 8.96 16.01
C LYS A 64 28.89 7.52 15.78
N ARG A 65 27.73 7.27 15.16
CA ARG A 65 27.30 5.92 14.74
C ARG A 65 26.64 5.98 13.37
N LYS A 66 26.84 4.92 12.57
CA LYS A 66 26.14 4.69 11.31
C LYS A 66 25.45 3.33 11.38
N ILE A 67 24.16 3.27 11.06
CA ILE A 67 23.34 2.04 11.08
C ILE A 67 22.69 1.89 9.71
N GLN A 68 22.57 0.67 9.20
CA GLN A 68 21.89 0.41 7.93
C GLN A 68 20.38 0.51 8.13
N TYR A 69 19.68 1.21 7.25
CA TYR A 69 18.22 1.33 7.30
C TYR A 69 17.52 -0.04 7.19
N GLN A 70 18.10 -0.99 6.44
CA GLN A 70 17.58 -2.37 6.33
C GLN A 70 17.42 -3.08 7.68
N THR A 71 18.23 -2.74 8.69
CA THR A 71 18.26 -3.38 10.01
C THR A 71 17.93 -2.39 11.13
N SER A 72 17.24 -1.29 10.82
CA SER A 72 16.83 -0.31 11.83
C SER A 72 15.40 -0.55 12.31
N GLU A 73 15.18 -0.19 13.56
CA GLU A 73 13.89 0.04 14.22
C GLU A 73 13.04 1.06 13.44
N MET A 74 13.66 2.16 12.99
CA MET A 74 13.02 3.20 12.16
C MET A 74 12.35 2.64 10.89
N ARG A 75 12.95 1.66 10.20
CA ARG A 75 12.33 1.00 9.03
C ARG A 75 11.09 0.18 9.39
N LEU A 76 11.05 -0.38 10.60
CA LEU A 76 9.88 -1.13 11.09
C LEU A 76 8.75 -0.17 11.47
N ALA A 77 9.06 0.87 12.24
CA ALA A 77 8.10 1.91 12.63
C ALA A 77 7.45 2.59 11.41
N GLU A 78 8.26 3.05 10.44
CA GLU A 78 7.76 3.63 9.18
C GLU A 78 6.87 2.67 8.37
N ALA A 79 7.13 1.37 8.45
CA ALA A 79 6.26 0.37 7.83
C ALA A 79 4.94 0.26 8.59
N MET A 80 4.99 0.07 9.92
CA MET A 80 3.86 -0.13 10.83
C MET A 80 2.89 1.07 10.85
N ASP A 81 3.39 2.30 10.98
CA ASP A 81 2.60 3.54 10.92
C ASP A 81 1.68 3.60 9.68
N ASN A 82 2.11 2.97 8.59
CA ASN A 82 1.50 3.11 7.27
C ASN A 82 0.76 1.86 6.78
N ILE A 83 0.72 0.71 7.49
CA ILE A 83 0.03 -0.48 6.97
C ILE A 83 -1.51 -0.38 7.04
N CYS A 84 -2.08 0.12 8.14
CA CYS A 84 -3.52 0.10 8.31
C CYS A 84 -4.25 1.12 7.40
N GLU A 85 -3.58 2.20 6.98
CA GLU A 85 -4.09 3.08 5.91
C GLU A 85 -4.21 2.36 4.56
N ARG A 86 -3.29 1.43 4.23
CA ARG A 86 -3.36 0.63 2.99
C ARG A 86 -4.53 -0.35 2.95
N ILE A 87 -5.18 -0.61 4.09
CA ILE A 87 -6.43 -1.40 4.14
C ILE A 87 -7.56 -0.66 3.41
N LEU A 88 -7.54 0.67 3.34
CA LEU A 88 -8.52 1.46 2.57
C LEU A 88 -8.37 1.31 1.05
N GLU A 89 -7.27 0.70 0.54
CA GLU A 89 -7.12 0.35 -0.87
C GLU A 89 -7.94 -0.90 -1.28
N TYR A 90 -8.53 -1.61 -0.31
CA TYR A 90 -9.33 -2.81 -0.52
C TYR A 90 -10.82 -2.48 -0.70
N ASN A 91 -11.50 -3.30 -1.50
CA ASN A 91 -12.96 -3.30 -1.68
C ASN A 91 -13.54 -4.67 -1.32
N VAL A 92 -14.84 -4.69 -1.03
CA VAL A 92 -15.61 -5.93 -0.84
C VAL A 92 -16.07 -6.48 -2.19
N HIS A 93 -15.58 -7.68 -2.50
CA HIS A 93 -15.97 -8.52 -3.62
C HIS A 93 -16.99 -9.55 -3.15
N ALA A 94 -18.27 -9.20 -3.19
CA ALA A 94 -19.39 -10.11 -2.85
C ALA A 94 -19.41 -11.39 -3.72
N GLU A 95 -18.75 -11.38 -4.88
CA GLU A 95 -18.58 -12.54 -5.75
C GLU A 95 -17.54 -13.58 -5.25
N ARG A 96 -16.88 -13.34 -4.10
CA ARG A 96 -15.83 -14.21 -3.55
C ARG A 96 -16.18 -14.70 -2.13
N PRO A 97 -15.91 -15.98 -1.81
CA PRO A 97 -16.17 -16.55 -0.48
C PRO A 97 -15.08 -16.14 0.53
N GLY A 98 -15.41 -16.27 1.82
CA GLY A 98 -14.41 -16.22 2.88
C GLY A 98 -13.75 -14.85 3.06
N SER A 99 -12.46 -14.85 3.41
CA SER A 99 -11.60 -13.66 3.48
C SER A 99 -11.29 -13.06 2.11
N LEU A 100 -11.28 -13.89 1.06
CA LEU A 100 -10.92 -13.53 -0.31
C LEU A 100 -11.84 -12.44 -0.91
N ARG A 101 -12.95 -12.14 -0.24
CA ARG A 101 -13.81 -10.97 -0.48
C ARG A 101 -13.06 -9.64 -0.42
N PHE A 102 -12.01 -9.50 0.39
CA PHE A 102 -11.21 -8.28 0.41
C PHE A 102 -10.13 -8.35 -0.69
N ALA A 103 -10.23 -7.49 -1.69
CA ALA A 103 -9.12 -7.29 -2.65
C ALA A 103 -9.07 -5.86 -3.19
N LYS A 104 -7.90 -5.47 -3.71
CA LYS A 104 -7.67 -4.13 -4.28
C LYS A 104 -8.25 -4.04 -5.69
N GLY A 105 -8.79 -2.87 -6.03
CA GLY A 105 -9.49 -2.61 -7.29
C GLY A 105 -11.00 -2.83 -7.20
N GLN A 106 -11.70 -2.68 -8.33
CA GLN A 106 -13.17 -2.68 -8.39
C GLN A 106 -13.76 -4.10 -8.39
N SER A 107 -14.84 -4.33 -7.62
CA SER A 107 -15.56 -5.61 -7.62
C SER A 107 -16.43 -5.82 -8.86
N GLU A 108 -16.69 -7.08 -9.23
CA GLU A 108 -17.46 -7.40 -10.44
C GLU A 108 -18.91 -6.89 -10.34
N THR A 109 -19.47 -6.90 -9.13
CA THR A 109 -20.76 -6.28 -8.80
C THR A 109 -20.72 -4.76 -9.01
N MET A 110 -19.75 -4.05 -8.42
CA MET A 110 -19.66 -2.58 -8.55
C MET A 110 -19.34 -2.15 -9.99
N ALA A 111 -18.52 -2.91 -10.71
CA ALA A 111 -18.27 -2.71 -12.14
C ALA A 111 -19.57 -2.88 -12.96
N THR A 112 -20.41 -3.86 -12.63
CA THR A 112 -21.72 -4.06 -13.27
C THR A 112 -22.66 -2.89 -12.97
N LEU A 113 -22.73 -2.42 -11.73
CA LEU A 113 -23.58 -1.29 -11.32
C LEU A 113 -23.18 0.02 -12.02
N LYS A 114 -21.89 0.40 -12.02
CA LYS A 114 -21.42 1.59 -12.77
C LYS A 114 -21.68 1.45 -14.28
N ASN A 115 -21.54 0.24 -14.85
CA ASN A 115 -21.88 -0.01 -16.26
C ASN A 115 -23.39 0.09 -16.59
N LEU A 116 -24.29 -0.06 -15.62
CA LEU A 116 -25.73 0.18 -15.80
C LEU A 116 -26.03 1.69 -15.77
N VAL A 117 -25.47 2.42 -14.80
CA VAL A 117 -25.58 3.88 -14.71
C VAL A 117 -25.04 4.55 -15.98
N ASN A 118 -23.86 4.13 -16.45
CA ASN A 118 -23.25 4.63 -17.70
C ASN A 118 -24.09 4.34 -18.96
N LYS A 119 -25.06 3.43 -18.91
CA LYS A 119 -26.03 3.15 -19.99
C LYS A 119 -27.35 3.91 -19.83
N GLY A 120 -27.45 4.82 -18.85
CA GLY A 120 -28.65 5.58 -18.55
C GLY A 120 -29.70 4.83 -17.73
N VAL A 121 -29.35 3.67 -17.15
CA VAL A 121 -30.24 2.97 -16.21
C VAL A 121 -30.17 3.66 -14.86
N LYS A 122 -31.31 4.12 -14.33
CA LYS A 122 -31.37 4.71 -12.99
C LYS A 122 -31.20 3.61 -11.94
N VAL A 123 -30.04 3.54 -11.32
CA VAL A 123 -29.73 2.66 -10.18
C VAL A 123 -29.76 3.51 -8.91
N GLU A 124 -30.69 3.21 -8.01
CA GLU A 124 -30.84 3.93 -6.73
C GLU A 124 -30.25 3.07 -5.59
N LEU A 125 -28.98 3.30 -5.24
CA LEU A 125 -28.33 2.63 -4.10
C LEU A 125 -28.55 3.37 -2.76
N GLY A 126 -29.34 4.45 -2.74
CA GLY A 126 -29.45 5.38 -1.60
C GLY A 126 -28.23 6.29 -1.40
N ILE A 127 -27.11 6.00 -2.06
CA ILE A 127 -25.82 6.72 -1.95
C ILE A 127 -25.55 7.53 -3.23
N PRO A 128 -25.18 8.83 -3.14
CA PRO A 128 -24.76 9.65 -4.29
C PRO A 128 -23.58 9.04 -5.06
N TYR A 129 -23.54 9.23 -6.39
CA TYR A 129 -22.56 8.58 -7.27
C TYR A 129 -21.10 8.97 -6.92
N GLU A 130 -20.92 10.18 -6.41
CA GLU A 130 -19.66 10.75 -5.95
C GLU A 130 -19.03 9.95 -4.81
N LEU A 131 -19.84 9.19 -4.04
CA LEU A 131 -19.40 8.39 -2.90
C LEU A 131 -19.27 6.89 -3.25
N TRP A 132 -19.47 6.48 -4.50
CA TRP A 132 -19.35 5.07 -4.93
C TRP A 132 -17.91 4.57 -5.07
N ASP A 133 -16.93 5.39 -4.69
CA ASP A 133 -15.51 5.02 -4.56
C ASP A 133 -14.99 5.28 -3.12
N GLU A 134 -15.87 5.56 -2.16
CA GLU A 134 -15.53 5.59 -0.73
C GLU A 134 -15.43 4.16 -0.15
N PRO A 135 -14.56 3.92 0.85
CA PRO A 135 -14.39 2.61 1.46
C PRO A 135 -15.65 2.18 2.21
N SER A 136 -16.13 0.96 1.91
CA SER A 136 -17.25 0.30 2.58
C SER A 136 -17.11 0.23 4.12
N VAL A 137 -18.23 0.02 4.82
CA VAL A 137 -18.27 -0.09 6.29
C VAL A 137 -17.35 -1.20 6.78
N GLU A 138 -17.34 -2.35 6.11
CA GLU A 138 -16.50 -3.50 6.48
C GLU A 138 -15.00 -3.19 6.33
N VAL A 139 -14.60 -2.46 5.28
CA VAL A 139 -13.20 -2.03 5.07
C VAL A 139 -12.79 -0.95 6.09
N THR A 140 -13.70 -0.03 6.40
CA THR A 140 -13.48 1.01 7.41
C THR A 140 -13.40 0.44 8.83
N ASP A 141 -14.12 -0.65 9.12
CA ASP A 141 -13.97 -1.41 10.36
C ASP A 141 -12.68 -2.25 10.36
N MET A 142 -12.31 -2.82 9.21
CA MET A 142 -11.07 -3.59 9.04
C MET A 142 -9.82 -2.75 9.32
N LYS A 143 -9.83 -1.47 8.96
CA LYS A 143 -8.79 -0.49 9.35
C LYS A 143 -8.69 -0.36 10.87
N LYS A 144 -9.80 -0.12 11.57
CA LYS A 144 -9.82 0.04 13.03
C LYS A 144 -9.35 -1.22 13.75
N GLN A 145 -9.81 -2.38 13.29
CA GLN A 145 -9.35 -3.66 13.84
C GLN A 145 -7.86 -3.91 13.51
N CYS A 146 -7.35 -3.46 12.35
CA CYS A 146 -5.91 -3.50 12.04
C CYS A 146 -5.11 -2.65 13.01
N GLU A 147 -5.54 -1.40 13.27
CA GLU A 147 -4.88 -0.48 14.22
C GLU A 147 -4.84 -1.08 15.62
N THR A 148 -5.99 -1.55 16.15
CA THR A 148 -6.07 -2.20 17.46
C THR A 148 -5.25 -3.50 17.52
N MET A 149 -5.19 -4.28 16.44
CA MET A 149 -4.41 -5.52 16.40
C MET A 149 -2.91 -5.26 16.35
N LEU A 150 -2.48 -4.19 15.68
CA LEU A 150 -1.08 -3.78 15.62
C LEU A 150 -0.61 -3.25 16.97
N GLU A 151 -1.40 -2.37 17.61
CA GLU A 151 -1.15 -1.86 18.97
C GLU A 151 -1.01 -2.99 20.01
N VAL A 152 -1.90 -3.99 19.96
CA VAL A 152 -1.89 -5.13 20.90
C VAL A 152 -0.76 -6.12 20.66
N HIS A 153 -0.10 -6.09 19.49
CA HIS A 153 0.93 -7.05 19.10
C HIS A 153 2.26 -6.42 18.65
N GLU A 154 2.50 -5.14 18.95
CA GLU A 154 3.72 -4.40 18.62
C GLU A 154 4.99 -5.16 19.02
N GLU A 155 5.13 -5.53 20.30
CA GLU A 155 6.28 -6.31 20.82
C GLU A 155 6.50 -7.65 20.07
N VAL A 156 5.42 -8.28 19.57
CA VAL A 156 5.49 -9.56 18.83
C VAL A 156 5.97 -9.33 17.38
N VAL A 157 5.59 -8.21 16.79
CA VAL A 157 6.03 -7.79 15.45
C VAL A 157 7.49 -7.33 15.49
N GLU A 158 7.92 -6.64 16.55
CA GLU A 158 9.32 -6.30 16.80
C GLU A 158 10.20 -7.55 16.97
N ASP A 159 9.81 -8.48 17.85
CA ASP A 159 10.55 -9.72 18.07
C ASP A 159 10.67 -10.55 16.79
N TRP A 160 9.60 -10.64 16.00
CA TRP A 160 9.65 -11.26 14.68
C TRP A 160 10.65 -10.56 13.75
N TYR A 161 10.61 -9.23 13.68
CA TYR A 161 11.47 -8.44 12.80
C TYR A 161 12.95 -8.49 13.20
N PHE A 162 13.29 -8.59 14.47
CA PHE A 162 14.68 -8.66 14.91
C PHE A 162 15.24 -10.08 15.02
N HIS A 163 14.41 -11.10 15.28
CA HIS A 163 14.87 -12.45 15.60
C HIS A 163 14.33 -13.57 14.69
N HIS A 164 13.21 -13.38 13.98
CA HIS A 164 12.48 -14.46 13.30
C HIS A 164 12.05 -14.17 11.84
N GLN A 165 12.78 -13.30 11.12
CA GLN A 165 12.58 -13.07 9.66
C GLN A 165 12.82 -14.32 8.77
N ASP A 166 13.27 -15.45 9.33
CA ASP A 166 13.32 -16.74 8.65
C ASP A 166 11.93 -17.39 8.48
N GLN A 167 10.96 -16.96 9.28
CA GLN A 167 9.57 -17.41 9.25
C GLN A 167 8.66 -16.32 8.67
N LYS A 168 7.54 -16.72 8.06
CA LYS A 168 6.48 -15.79 7.65
C LYS A 168 5.86 -15.10 8.87
N LEU A 169 5.60 -13.80 8.76
CA LEU A 169 4.86 -13.03 9.76
C LEU A 169 3.43 -13.56 9.93
N GLU A 170 2.76 -13.96 8.84
CA GLU A 170 1.42 -14.59 8.88
C GLU A 170 1.40 -15.83 9.79
N THR A 171 2.44 -16.67 9.73
CA THR A 171 2.56 -17.84 10.60
C THR A 171 2.98 -17.45 12.02
N PHE A 172 3.93 -16.52 12.16
CA PHE A 172 4.41 -16.09 13.47
C PHE A 172 3.30 -15.38 14.27
N LEU A 173 2.79 -14.26 13.77
CA LEU A 173 1.77 -13.45 14.44
C LEU A 173 0.40 -14.15 14.47
N CYS A 174 -0.17 -14.49 13.31
CA CYS A 174 -1.58 -14.91 13.26
C CYS A 174 -1.78 -16.32 13.83
N VAL A 175 -0.89 -17.28 13.52
CA VAL A 175 -1.08 -18.67 13.96
C VAL A 175 -0.69 -18.87 15.44
N ASN A 176 0.31 -18.15 15.95
CA ASN A 176 0.82 -18.39 17.31
C ASN A 176 0.33 -17.39 18.37
N HIS A 177 0.09 -16.12 18.01
CA HIS A 177 -0.21 -15.05 18.98
C HIS A 177 -1.60 -14.43 18.86
N ALA A 178 -2.12 -14.18 17.66
CA ALA A 178 -3.35 -13.39 17.47
C ALA A 178 -4.66 -14.22 17.33
N LEU A 179 -4.61 -15.44 16.76
CA LEU A 179 -5.80 -16.25 16.46
C LEU A 179 -5.87 -17.56 17.26
N LYS A 180 -7.07 -17.90 17.74
CA LYS A 180 -7.36 -19.23 18.31
C LYS A 180 -7.40 -20.32 17.23
N ASN A 181 -7.35 -21.58 17.64
CA ASN A 181 -7.29 -22.72 16.71
C ASN A 181 -8.54 -22.89 15.84
N ASP A 182 -9.69 -22.45 16.35
CA ASP A 182 -10.99 -22.38 15.68
C ASP A 182 -11.14 -21.17 14.74
N GLU A 183 -10.23 -20.19 14.80
CA GLU A 183 -10.32 -18.94 14.03
C GLU A 183 -9.46 -18.96 12.75
N LYS A 184 -8.73 -20.03 12.45
CA LYS A 184 -7.63 -20.05 11.44
C LYS A 184 -8.03 -20.37 10.00
N GLU A 185 -9.29 -20.76 9.74
CA GLU A 185 -9.77 -21.21 8.42
C GLU A 185 -9.40 -20.27 7.27
N CYS A 186 -9.42 -18.95 7.51
CA CYS A 186 -9.19 -17.98 6.45
C CYS A 186 -7.77 -17.98 5.87
N LEU A 187 -6.77 -18.50 6.59
CA LEU A 187 -5.37 -18.49 6.15
C LEU A 187 -5.11 -19.51 5.03
N GLU A 188 -5.89 -20.60 4.99
CA GLU A 188 -5.73 -21.68 3.99
C GLU A 188 -6.50 -21.41 2.68
N GLU A 189 -7.30 -20.33 2.63
CA GLU A 189 -8.13 -19.98 1.48
C GLU A 189 -7.31 -19.51 0.26
N VAL A 190 -7.33 -20.31 -0.82
CA VAL A 190 -6.76 -19.97 -2.13
C VAL A 190 -7.88 -19.69 -3.14
N TRP A 191 -7.86 -18.52 -3.79
CA TRP A 191 -8.79 -18.20 -4.88
C TRP A 191 -8.37 -18.89 -6.19
N PRO A 192 -9.15 -19.81 -6.77
CA PRO A 192 -8.77 -20.54 -7.99
C PRO A 192 -8.94 -19.72 -9.29
N GLY A 193 -9.31 -18.44 -9.18
CA GLY A 193 -9.70 -17.62 -10.33
C GLY A 193 -11.16 -17.85 -10.77
N LYS A 194 -11.60 -17.12 -11.80
CA LYS A 194 -13.01 -17.03 -12.19
C LYS A 194 -13.66 -18.39 -12.50
N LYS A 195 -14.75 -18.70 -11.78
CA LYS A 195 -15.85 -19.49 -12.33
C LYS A 195 -16.61 -18.67 -13.38
N GLY A 196 -16.04 -18.59 -14.58
CA GLY A 196 -16.70 -17.99 -15.75
C GLY A 196 -16.35 -16.53 -16.02
N ASP A 197 -15.17 -16.29 -16.60
CA ASP A 197 -15.13 -15.65 -17.93
C ASP A 197 -13.84 -16.08 -18.66
N ARG A 198 -13.81 -16.00 -20.00
CA ARG A 198 -12.63 -16.34 -20.82
C ARG A 198 -12.23 -15.17 -21.72
N GLY A 199 -11.25 -14.40 -21.24
CA GLY A 199 -10.59 -13.34 -21.99
C GLY A 199 -10.70 -11.99 -21.27
N LYS A 200 -9.74 -11.07 -21.38
CA LYS A 200 -8.42 -11.16 -22.04
C LYS A 200 -7.32 -10.86 -21.03
N LYS A 201 -6.13 -11.42 -21.23
CA LYS A 201 -4.89 -10.72 -20.86
C LYS A 201 -4.50 -9.83 -22.03
N GLU A 202 -4.12 -8.59 -21.76
CA GLU A 202 -3.34 -7.78 -22.70
C GLU A 202 -1.92 -7.67 -22.15
N GLU A 203 -1.02 -8.46 -22.74
CA GLU A 203 0.40 -8.41 -22.44
C GLU A 203 1.03 -7.27 -23.25
N LYS A 204 1.91 -6.50 -22.62
CA LYS A 204 2.72 -5.47 -23.29
C LYS A 204 4.19 -5.85 -23.15
N GLU A 205 4.73 -6.48 -24.20
CA GLU A 205 6.16 -6.70 -24.31
C GLU A 205 6.91 -5.36 -24.46
N ASN A 206 8.20 -5.39 -24.11
CA ASN A 206 9.08 -4.22 -24.04
C ASN A 206 10.35 -4.50 -24.86
N ASP A 207 10.32 -4.13 -26.14
CA ASP A 207 11.41 -4.41 -27.07
C ASP A 207 12.66 -3.54 -26.79
N GLN A 208 13.78 -4.22 -26.50
CA GLN A 208 15.12 -3.65 -26.57
C GLN A 208 16.09 -4.64 -27.24
N GLU A 209 16.38 -4.48 -28.54
CA GLU A 209 17.57 -5.09 -29.16
C GLU A 209 18.65 -4.02 -29.44
N LYS A 210 19.90 -4.33 -29.06
CA LYS A 210 21.09 -3.50 -29.32
C LYS A 210 21.90 -4.03 -30.49
N ARG A 211 22.32 -3.15 -31.39
CA ARG A 211 23.55 -3.28 -32.21
C ARG A 211 24.23 -1.91 -32.18
N LYS A 212 25.43 -1.68 -31.62
CA LYS A 212 26.75 -2.33 -31.77
C LYS A 212 27.16 -2.52 -33.24
N THR A 213 28.36 -2.19 -33.70
CA THR A 213 29.51 -1.40 -33.18
C THR A 213 30.47 -1.28 -34.38
N ASP A 214 31.06 -0.12 -34.69
CA ASP A 214 32.53 -0.01 -34.85
C ASP A 214 33.08 1.42 -34.96
N GLN A 215 34.40 1.52 -34.89
CA GLN A 215 35.21 2.73 -35.05
C GLN A 215 35.87 2.77 -36.44
N THR A 216 36.18 3.97 -36.95
CA THR A 216 37.49 4.31 -37.56
C THR A 216 37.54 5.79 -37.94
N LYS A 217 38.68 6.45 -37.69
CA LYS A 217 39.01 7.81 -38.13
C LYS A 217 40.06 7.76 -39.25
N PRO A 218 39.94 8.61 -40.28
CA PRO A 218 41.10 9.32 -40.82
C PRO A 218 40.94 10.85 -40.76
N THR A 219 42.01 11.57 -41.09
CA THR A 219 42.17 13.03 -40.94
C THR A 219 42.47 13.68 -42.28
N SER A 220 41.92 14.87 -42.57
CA SER A 220 42.55 15.87 -43.46
C SER A 220 41.88 17.25 -43.35
N GLU A 221 42.66 18.31 -43.45
CA GLU A 221 42.22 19.71 -43.44
C GLU A 221 41.83 20.24 -44.83
N SER A 222 41.02 21.30 -44.87
CA SER A 222 41.27 22.48 -45.72
C SER A 222 40.46 23.67 -45.17
N ALA A 223 40.94 24.91 -45.32
CA ALA A 223 40.41 26.07 -44.60
C ALA A 223 40.23 27.33 -45.47
N GLN A 224 39.24 28.15 -45.13
CA GLN A 224 39.10 29.61 -45.33
C GLN A 224 37.76 30.03 -44.67
N ALA A 225 37.61 30.89 -43.65
CA ALA A 225 38.24 32.15 -43.23
C ALA A 225 37.59 33.43 -43.84
N VAL A 226 37.09 34.35 -42.97
CA VAL A 226 37.13 35.85 -43.10
C VAL A 226 36.35 36.55 -41.96
N ALA A 227 36.97 37.57 -41.33
CA ALA A 227 36.42 38.77 -40.61
C ALA A 227 35.31 38.63 -39.52
N THR A 228 35.58 38.83 -38.21
CA THR A 228 35.58 40.10 -37.37
C THR A 228 34.20 40.75 -37.14
N SER A 229 33.85 41.33 -35.98
CA SER A 229 34.58 41.75 -34.74
C SER A 229 33.93 41.14 -33.46
N ASP A 230 34.49 41.10 -32.24
CA ASP A 230 35.19 42.08 -31.37
C ASP A 230 34.29 43.29 -30.97
N SER A 231 34.18 43.76 -29.71
CA SER A 231 34.96 43.62 -28.45
C SER A 231 33.99 43.25 -27.28
N THR A 232 34.30 42.67 -26.08
CA THR A 232 35.15 43.12 -24.93
C THR A 232 34.93 44.59 -24.50
N GLU A 233 34.90 45.02 -23.23
CA GLU A 233 35.06 44.42 -21.87
C GLU A 233 34.22 45.30 -20.87
N GLU A 234 34.23 45.32 -19.52
CA GLU A 234 35.09 44.84 -18.40
C GLU A 234 34.22 44.73 -17.09
N ILE A 235 34.77 44.90 -15.87
CA ILE A 235 34.14 44.69 -14.53
C ILE A 235 33.62 45.99 -13.87
N GLY A 236 32.68 45.89 -12.90
CA GLY A 236 32.35 46.98 -11.96
C GLY A 236 31.64 46.55 -10.66
N SER A 237 32.22 46.86 -9.51
CA SER A 237 31.68 46.62 -8.15
C SER A 237 31.44 47.93 -7.39
N VAL A 238 30.57 47.95 -6.34
CA VAL A 238 30.73 48.69 -5.05
C VAL A 238 29.45 48.74 -4.16
N SER A 239 29.65 48.34 -2.90
CA SER A 239 29.11 48.79 -1.58
C SER A 239 27.64 49.13 -1.24
N ILE A 240 27.40 48.99 0.08
CA ILE A 240 26.23 49.30 0.93
C ILE A 240 26.26 50.76 1.43
N PRO A 241 25.11 51.34 1.85
CA PRO A 241 25.06 52.27 2.99
C PRO A 241 24.09 51.81 4.11
N GLU A 242 24.33 52.29 5.35
CA GLU A 242 23.61 51.90 6.57
C GLU A 242 22.56 52.94 7.06
N GLY A 243 21.56 52.47 7.82
CA GLY A 243 21.27 52.97 9.18
C GLY A 243 20.52 54.29 9.44
N LEU A 244 19.29 54.18 9.98
CA LEU A 244 18.63 55.06 10.98
C LEU A 244 17.43 54.25 11.55
N HIS A 245 17.12 54.12 12.86
CA HIS A 245 16.89 55.08 13.95
C HIS A 245 15.75 56.09 13.62
N ASP A 246 14.78 56.38 14.50
CA ASP A 246 14.66 56.17 15.96
C ASP A 246 13.19 55.97 16.46
N ALA A 247 12.96 56.01 17.78
CA ALA A 247 11.74 56.03 18.61
C ALA A 247 10.47 56.79 18.07
N GLY A 248 9.26 56.68 18.65
CA GLY A 248 8.76 55.97 19.85
C GLY A 248 7.54 56.70 20.49
N GLU A 249 6.91 56.11 21.53
CA GLU A 249 5.74 56.63 22.29
C GLU A 249 4.43 56.78 21.47
N LEU A 250 3.21 56.71 22.02
CA LEU A 250 2.71 56.61 23.41
C LEU A 250 1.90 55.31 23.65
#